data_AF-A0A4Q2ZDX1-F1
#
_entry.id   AF-A0A4Q2ZDX1-F1
#
_cell.length_a   1.000
_cell.length_b   1.000
_cell.length_c   1.000
_cell.angle_alpha   90.00
_cell.angle_beta   90.00
_cell.angle_gamma   90.00
#
_symmetry.space_group_name_H-M   'P 1'
#
loop_
_entity.id
_entity.type
_entity.pdbx_description
1 polymer ?
#
loop_
_entity_poly.entity_id
_entity_poly.type
_entity_poly.pdbx_seq_one_letter_code
_entity_poly.pdbx_strand_id
1 'polypeptide(L)'
;MSRLLTNAISCCLIGSGVVAWACGGRALMADKELDVPLNPLGINGSPYGEVFAMAMQGPIDTYFHGVWSGGSEHKHEEGKACSTCDDASAFKGIEMKSGLQNFLVSLDNVAEVRTNPKPVSQKHRFYLRRQIENKLRFAYNLDPAHYANYNSLHFFLTEPQLGTRPQLTPSAAKLAEETINYCLKRNDDPRPMLTAAAAGTNIIHLMFNDQLNKKPVYTTQQMREYLKVVDHCLDRYVAISRQWDETKNWERLSPQRINECDERFRFISKIRETAEGAIIRFENKSHQTQVLN
;
A
#
# COMPACT_ATOMS: atom_id res chain seq x y z
N MET A 1 -52.52 -37.20 9.89
CA MET A 1 -51.52 -37.07 10.99
C MET A 1 -51.93 -35.91 11.88
N SER A 2 -51.83 -36.07 13.21
CA SER A 2 -52.14 -34.99 14.16
C SER A 2 -51.09 -33.87 14.07
N ARG A 3 -51.52 -32.61 14.12
CA ARG A 3 -50.63 -31.43 14.12
C ARG A 3 -49.56 -31.49 15.22
N LEU A 4 -49.86 -32.16 16.33
CA LEU A 4 -48.91 -32.38 17.44
C LEU A 4 -47.72 -33.25 17.02
N LEU A 5 -47.97 -34.28 16.19
CA LEU A 5 -46.92 -35.19 15.71
C LEU A 5 -46.00 -34.49 14.70
N THR A 6 -46.58 -33.67 13.81
CA THR A 6 -45.80 -32.89 12.84
C THR A 6 -44.93 -31.84 13.53
N ASN A 7 -45.46 -31.15 14.55
CA ASN A 7 -44.69 -30.16 15.32
C ASN A 7 -43.55 -30.81 16.12
N ALA A 8 -43.80 -31.98 16.73
CA ALA A 8 -42.77 -32.71 17.47
C ALA A 8 -41.61 -33.14 16.56
N ILE A 9 -41.92 -33.66 15.37
CA ILE A 9 -40.89 -34.06 14.39
C ILE A 9 -40.08 -32.85 13.93
N SER A 10 -40.73 -31.72 13.63
CA SER A 10 -40.03 -30.48 13.24
C SER A 10 -39.11 -29.97 14.34
N CYS A 11 -39.56 -29.97 15.60
CA CYS A 11 -38.72 -29.57 16.73
C CYS A 11 -37.51 -30.51 16.91
N CYS A 12 -37.70 -31.82 16.75
CA CYS A 12 -36.60 -32.79 16.82
C CYS A 12 -35.60 -32.62 15.67
N LEU A 13 -36.07 -32.29 14.46
CA LEU A 13 -35.19 -32.04 13.31
C LEU A 13 -34.40 -30.74 13.47
N ILE A 14 -35.04 -29.67 13.94
CA ILE A 14 -34.36 -28.41 14.22
C ILE A 14 -33.35 -28.58 15.37
N GLY A 15 -33.78 -29.23 16.46
CA GLY A 15 -32.91 -29.49 17.62
C GLY A 15 -31.69 -30.35 17.26
N SER A 16 -31.89 -31.42 16.49
CA SER A 16 -30.78 -32.27 16.04
C SER A 16 -29.87 -31.54 15.05
N GLY A 17 -30.40 -30.70 14.16
CA GLY A 17 -29.61 -29.83 13.29
C GLY A 17 -28.72 -28.84 14.05
N VAL A 18 -29.27 -28.18 15.08
CA VAL A 18 -28.51 -27.24 15.93
C VAL A 18 -27.41 -27.97 16.71
N VAL A 19 -27.69 -29.15 17.26
CA VAL A 19 -26.70 -29.94 18.00
C VAL A 19 -25.60 -30.45 17.05
N ALA A 20 -25.96 -30.95 15.87
CA ALA A 20 -24.99 -31.37 14.87
C ALA A 20 -24.08 -30.22 14.42
N TRP A 21 -24.63 -29.01 14.24
CA TRP A 21 -23.87 -27.82 13.88
C TRP A 21 -22.96 -27.35 15.03
N ALA A 22 -23.43 -27.38 16.28
CA ALA A 22 -22.65 -27.00 17.45
C ALA A 22 -21.50 -27.98 17.75
N CYS A 23 -21.72 -29.28 17.53
CA CYS A 23 -20.68 -30.30 17.75
C CYS A 23 -19.70 -30.39 16.58
N GLY A 24 -20.17 -30.38 15.33
CA GLY A 24 -19.31 -30.45 14.14
C GLY A 24 -18.58 -29.12 13.85
N GLY A 25 -19.26 -27.98 14.06
CA GLY A 25 -18.68 -26.65 13.83
C GLY A 25 -17.56 -26.30 14.80
N ARG A 26 -17.59 -26.82 16.04
CA ARG A 26 -16.49 -26.62 17.00
C ARG A 26 -15.20 -27.30 16.57
N ALA A 27 -15.26 -28.48 15.97
CA ALA A 27 -14.07 -29.16 15.47
C ALA A 27 -13.45 -28.42 14.28
N LEU A 28 -14.29 -27.89 13.38
CA LEU A 28 -13.84 -27.05 12.25
C LEU A 28 -13.28 -25.68 12.69
N MET A 29 -13.83 -25.08 13.74
CA MET A 29 -13.33 -23.81 14.31
C MET A 29 -12.08 -23.99 15.19
N ALA A 30 -11.80 -25.21 15.66
CA ALA A 30 -10.62 -25.51 16.48
C ALA A 30 -9.39 -25.87 15.64
N ASP A 31 -9.58 -26.14 14.35
CA ASP A 31 -8.49 -26.48 13.44
C ASP A 31 -7.74 -25.22 13.00
N LYS A 32 -6.49 -25.09 13.46
CA LYS A 32 -5.60 -23.99 13.06
C LYS A 32 -5.21 -24.05 11.58
N GLU A 33 -5.33 -25.20 10.94
CA GLU A 33 -5.11 -25.32 9.49
C GLU A 33 -6.28 -24.74 8.68
N LEU A 34 -7.45 -24.55 9.29
CA LEU A 34 -8.60 -23.84 8.70
C LEU A 34 -8.59 -22.33 9.01
N ASP A 35 -7.69 -21.87 9.88
CA ASP A 35 -7.40 -20.45 10.13
C ASP A 35 -6.51 -19.86 9.00
N VAL A 36 -6.76 -20.28 7.76
CA VAL A 36 -6.17 -19.67 6.58
C VAL A 36 -6.96 -18.40 6.30
N PRO A 37 -6.31 -17.24 6.10
CA PRO A 37 -7.02 -16.03 5.71
C PRO A 37 -7.88 -16.34 4.48
N LEU A 38 -9.19 -16.14 4.62
CA LEU A 38 -10.15 -16.39 3.56
C LEU A 38 -9.72 -15.65 2.29
N ASN A 39 -9.27 -16.40 1.29
CA ASN A 39 -9.04 -15.91 -0.07
C ASN A 39 -10.17 -16.45 -0.96
N PRO A 40 -11.41 -15.95 -0.81
CA PRO A 40 -12.54 -16.46 -1.57
C PRO A 40 -12.22 -16.34 -3.06
N LEU A 41 -12.36 -17.45 -3.78
CA LEU A 41 -12.06 -17.56 -5.21
C LEU A 41 -10.57 -17.34 -5.58
N GLY A 42 -9.66 -17.32 -4.61
CA GLY A 42 -8.22 -17.20 -4.87
C GLY A 42 -7.80 -15.83 -5.42
N ILE A 43 -8.63 -14.79 -5.27
CA ILE A 43 -8.42 -13.48 -5.92
C ILE A 43 -7.18 -12.76 -5.39
N ASN A 44 -6.93 -12.83 -4.07
CA ASN A 44 -5.79 -12.16 -3.45
C ASN A 44 -4.47 -12.75 -3.97
N GLY A 45 -3.57 -11.89 -4.46
CA GLY A 45 -2.28 -12.28 -5.02
C GLY A 45 -2.37 -13.01 -6.38
N SER A 46 -3.54 -13.03 -7.02
CA SER A 46 -3.72 -13.56 -8.37
C SER A 46 -3.61 -12.46 -9.43
N PRO A 47 -3.41 -12.79 -10.71
CA PRO A 47 -3.44 -11.81 -11.80
C PRO A 47 -4.76 -11.01 -11.86
N TYR A 48 -5.89 -11.60 -11.47
CA TYR A 48 -7.17 -10.88 -11.36
C TYR A 48 -7.15 -9.89 -10.19
N GLY A 49 -6.55 -10.28 -9.06
CA GLY A 49 -6.32 -9.41 -7.92
C GLY A 49 -5.49 -8.20 -8.29
N GLU A 50 -4.41 -8.38 -9.06
CA GLU A 50 -3.56 -7.29 -9.55
C GLU A 50 -4.36 -6.25 -10.37
N VAL A 51 -5.25 -6.71 -11.25
CA VAL A 51 -6.13 -5.80 -12.03
C VAL A 51 -7.08 -5.03 -11.11
N PHE A 52 -7.72 -5.69 -10.15
CA PHE A 52 -8.58 -5.01 -9.18
C PHE A 52 -7.79 -4.04 -8.29
N ALA A 53 -6.59 -4.41 -7.88
CA ALA A 53 -5.71 -3.56 -7.07
C ALA A 53 -5.33 -2.26 -7.81
N MET A 54 -5.08 -2.34 -9.13
CA MET A 54 -4.87 -1.16 -9.96
C MET A 54 -6.14 -0.33 -10.13
N ALA A 55 -7.29 -0.97 -10.37
CA ALA A 55 -8.57 -0.27 -10.51
C ALA A 55 -8.97 0.48 -9.22
N MET A 56 -8.51 0.03 -8.06
CA MET A 56 -8.74 0.69 -6.76
C MET A 56 -7.97 2.01 -6.60
N GLN A 57 -6.96 2.31 -7.43
CA GLN A 57 -6.17 3.54 -7.31
C GLN A 57 -7.03 4.80 -7.47
N GLY A 58 -7.91 4.86 -8.48
CA GLY A 58 -8.82 6.01 -8.68
C GLY A 58 -9.71 6.27 -7.46
N PRO A 59 -10.48 5.29 -6.97
CA PRO A 59 -11.26 5.44 -5.75
C PRO A 59 -10.45 5.74 -4.48
N ILE A 60 -9.17 5.37 -4.40
CA ILE A 60 -8.31 5.75 -3.28
C ILE A 60 -7.98 7.25 -3.39
N ASP A 61 -7.59 7.69 -4.59
CA ASP A 61 -7.20 9.06 -4.89
C ASP A 61 -8.32 10.07 -4.64
N THR A 62 -9.53 9.78 -5.13
CA THR A 62 -10.72 10.62 -4.88
C THR A 62 -10.98 10.86 -3.39
N TYR A 63 -10.77 9.83 -2.55
CA TYR A 63 -10.97 9.98 -1.10
C TYR A 63 -9.81 10.74 -0.44
N PHE A 64 -8.57 10.56 -0.91
CA PHE A 64 -7.43 11.36 -0.46
C PHE A 64 -7.68 12.86 -0.74
N HIS A 65 -8.08 13.21 -1.95
CA HIS A 65 -8.46 14.57 -2.34
C HIS A 65 -9.66 15.08 -1.52
N GLY A 66 -10.69 14.26 -1.29
CA GLY A 66 -11.83 14.63 -0.46
C GLY A 66 -11.50 14.94 1.01
N VAL A 67 -10.40 14.38 1.55
CA VAL A 67 -9.94 14.68 2.92
C VAL A 67 -9.04 15.92 2.98
N TRP A 68 -8.17 16.11 1.99
CA TRP A 68 -7.12 17.14 2.02
C TRP A 68 -7.45 18.43 1.27
N SER A 69 -8.22 18.37 0.19
CA SER A 69 -8.71 19.58 -0.51
C SER A 69 -9.84 20.29 0.25
N GLY A 70 -10.36 19.67 1.32
CA GLY A 70 -11.47 20.17 2.14
C GLY A 70 -11.17 21.35 3.07
N GLY A 71 -10.23 22.24 2.72
CA GLY A 71 -9.84 23.37 3.56
C GLY A 71 -9.08 24.52 2.90
N SER A 72 -8.61 24.38 1.65
CA SER A 72 -8.05 25.50 0.90
C SER A 72 -8.74 25.55 -0.45
N GLU A 73 -9.60 26.55 -0.63
CA GLU A 73 -10.18 26.90 -1.90
C GLU A 73 -9.07 27.07 -2.94
N HIS A 74 -9.12 26.28 -4.01
CA HIS A 74 -8.80 26.81 -5.33
C HIS A 74 -10.11 26.74 -6.09
N LYS A 75 -10.93 27.78 -5.89
CA LYS A 75 -12.04 28.05 -6.79
C LYS A 75 -11.43 28.31 -8.16
N HIS A 76 -11.77 27.49 -9.14
CA HIS A 76 -11.55 27.84 -10.53
C HIS A 76 -12.46 29.05 -10.82
N GLU A 77 -11.89 30.23 -10.99
CA GLU A 77 -12.60 31.29 -11.68
C GLU A 77 -12.84 30.80 -13.12
N GLU A 78 -14.10 30.82 -13.56
CA GLU A 78 -14.45 30.46 -14.93
C GLU A 78 -13.59 31.28 -15.92
N GLY A 79 -12.77 30.57 -16.70
CA GLY A 79 -11.96 31.18 -17.76
C GLY A 79 -10.48 31.46 -17.44
N LYS A 80 -9.94 31.08 -16.27
CA LYS A 80 -8.49 31.18 -16.01
C LYS A 80 -7.80 29.82 -15.91
N ALA A 81 -6.73 29.65 -16.69
CA ALA A 81 -5.86 28.47 -16.63
C ALA A 81 -5.13 28.42 -15.28
N CYS A 82 -5.09 27.23 -14.67
CA CYS A 82 -4.45 26.99 -13.38
C CYS A 82 -3.01 26.52 -13.61
N SER A 83 -2.02 27.31 -13.18
CA SER A 83 -0.60 27.01 -13.38
C SER A 83 -0.11 25.77 -12.61
N THR A 84 -0.88 25.26 -11.64
CA THR A 84 -0.58 24.04 -10.88
C THR A 84 -1.26 22.78 -11.45
N CYS A 85 -2.15 22.91 -12.44
CA CYS A 85 -2.80 21.77 -13.10
C CYS A 85 -2.09 21.35 -14.40
N ASP A 86 -1.08 22.10 -14.85
CA ASP A 86 -0.34 21.79 -16.08
C ASP A 86 0.50 20.51 -15.95
N ASP A 87 0.84 20.08 -14.73
CA ASP A 87 1.74 18.94 -14.49
C ASP A 87 1.04 17.60 -14.23
N ALA A 88 -0.30 17.57 -14.12
CA ALA A 88 -1.06 16.33 -13.87
C ALA A 88 -1.60 15.64 -15.14
N SER A 89 -1.15 16.05 -16.32
CA SER A 89 -1.58 15.43 -17.59
C SER A 89 -0.50 14.50 -18.16
N ALA A 90 -0.43 13.28 -17.62
CA ALA A 90 0.31 12.15 -18.20
C ALA A 90 -0.33 11.61 -19.51
N PHE A 91 -0.96 12.47 -20.31
CA PHE A 91 -1.50 12.20 -21.64
C PHE A 91 -0.77 13.04 -22.71
N LYS A 92 0.56 13.13 -22.66
CA LYS A 92 1.36 13.54 -23.83
C LYS A 92 1.53 12.35 -24.76
N GLY A 93 0.53 12.07 -25.59
CA GLY A 93 0.64 11.00 -26.58
C GLY A 93 -0.52 10.82 -27.56
N ILE A 94 -1.66 11.51 -27.37
CA ILE A 94 -2.77 11.45 -28.32
C ILE A 94 -3.23 12.88 -28.55
N GLU A 95 -3.13 13.34 -29.79
CA GLU A 95 -3.65 14.64 -30.24
C GLU A 95 -5.20 14.57 -30.26
N MET A 96 -5.82 14.49 -29.08
CA MET A 96 -7.26 14.65 -28.93
C MET A 96 -7.59 16.13 -29.07
N LYS A 97 -8.67 16.46 -29.80
CA LYS A 97 -9.19 17.82 -29.87
C LYS A 97 -9.28 18.38 -28.45
N SER A 98 -8.60 19.49 -28.18
CA SER A 98 -8.46 20.11 -26.85
C SER A 98 -9.77 20.19 -26.06
N GLY A 99 -10.91 20.39 -26.74
CA GLY A 99 -12.23 20.39 -26.12
C GLY A 99 -12.65 19.05 -25.48
N LEU A 100 -12.33 17.90 -26.09
CA LEU A 100 -12.66 16.59 -25.53
C LEU A 100 -11.72 16.24 -24.37
N GLN A 101 -10.44 16.61 -24.47
CA GLN A 101 -9.49 16.45 -23.37
C GLN A 101 -9.90 17.31 -22.17
N ASN A 102 -10.25 18.57 -22.39
CA ASN A 102 -10.77 19.46 -21.35
C ASN A 102 -12.08 18.95 -20.75
N PHE A 103 -12.97 18.37 -21.55
CA PHE A 103 -14.20 17.75 -21.07
C PHE A 103 -13.93 16.52 -20.19
N LEU A 104 -13.03 15.62 -20.61
CA LEU A 104 -12.66 14.45 -19.82
C LEU A 104 -11.99 14.85 -18.50
N VAL A 105 -11.07 15.81 -18.54
CA VAL A 105 -10.46 16.39 -17.32
C VAL A 105 -11.52 17.03 -16.44
N SER A 106 -12.50 17.75 -17.01
CA SER A 106 -13.58 18.33 -16.24
C SER A 106 -14.44 17.26 -15.55
N LEU A 107 -14.77 16.16 -16.25
CA LEU A 107 -15.54 15.04 -15.68
C LEU A 107 -14.79 14.33 -14.56
N ASP A 108 -13.48 14.16 -14.71
CA ASP A 108 -12.61 13.57 -13.68
C ASP A 108 -12.64 14.44 -12.42
N ASN A 109 -12.51 15.76 -12.60
CA ASN A 109 -12.58 16.73 -11.51
C ASN A 109 -13.97 16.83 -10.86
N VAL A 110 -15.07 16.52 -11.56
CA VAL A 110 -16.43 16.56 -10.97
C VAL A 110 -16.55 15.63 -9.77
N ALA A 111 -15.87 14.48 -9.78
CA ALA A 111 -15.87 13.55 -8.65
C ALA A 111 -15.18 14.11 -7.40
N GLU A 112 -14.31 15.10 -7.57
CA GLU A 112 -13.54 15.76 -6.51
C GLU A 112 -14.20 17.05 -6.00
N VAL A 113 -15.12 17.63 -6.79
CA VAL A 113 -15.81 18.88 -6.45
C VAL A 113 -16.87 18.64 -5.38
N ARG A 114 -16.63 19.24 -4.21
CA ARG A 114 -17.57 19.20 -3.08
C ARG A 114 -18.79 20.07 -3.37
N THR A 115 -19.98 19.46 -3.36
CA THR A 115 -21.27 20.15 -3.53
C THR A 115 -21.85 20.74 -2.23
N ASN A 116 -21.22 20.45 -1.08
CA ASN A 116 -21.70 20.90 0.23
C ASN A 116 -20.94 22.16 0.71
N PRO A 117 -21.62 23.29 1.01
CA PRO A 117 -20.99 24.54 1.40
C PRO A 117 -20.39 24.55 2.82
N LYS A 118 -20.69 23.55 3.66
CA LYS A 118 -20.14 23.48 5.03
C LYS A 118 -18.71 22.93 5.01
N PRO A 119 -17.83 23.23 5.98
CA PRO A 119 -16.54 22.54 6.10
C PRO A 119 -16.70 21.07 6.50
N VAL A 120 -15.71 20.23 6.20
CA VAL A 120 -15.67 18.82 6.63
C VAL A 120 -15.57 18.78 8.16
N SER A 121 -16.56 18.19 8.85
CA SER A 121 -16.50 18.03 10.31
C SER A 121 -15.38 17.05 10.70
N GLN A 122 -14.85 17.16 11.93
CA GLN A 122 -13.81 16.24 12.42
C GLN A 122 -14.25 14.77 12.37
N LYS A 123 -15.53 14.49 12.69
CA LYS A 123 -16.12 13.15 12.58
C LYS A 123 -16.13 12.65 11.13
N HIS A 124 -16.45 13.52 10.18
CA HIS A 124 -16.45 13.17 8.77
C HIS A 124 -15.02 12.95 8.23
N ARG A 125 -14.03 13.77 8.65
CA ARG A 125 -12.60 13.54 8.35
C ARG A 125 -12.14 12.17 8.86
N PHE A 126 -12.50 11.83 10.10
CA PHE A 126 -12.17 10.52 10.67
C PHE A 126 -12.81 9.36 9.89
N TYR A 127 -14.09 9.51 9.50
CA TYR A 127 -14.76 8.52 8.65
C TYR A 127 -14.04 8.34 7.30
N LEU A 128 -13.71 9.43 6.62
CA LEU A 128 -13.03 9.37 5.32
C LEU A 128 -11.64 8.73 5.44
N ARG A 129 -10.85 9.08 6.48
CA ARG A 129 -9.57 8.41 6.78
C ARG A 129 -9.73 6.91 6.96
N ARG A 130 -10.77 6.46 7.67
CA ARG A 130 -11.05 5.02 7.82
C ARG A 130 -11.44 4.36 6.50
N GLN A 131 -12.17 5.04 5.62
CA GLN A 131 -12.48 4.53 4.29
C GLN A 131 -11.23 4.40 3.42
N ILE A 132 -10.33 5.39 3.47
CA ILE A 132 -9.02 5.35 2.78
C ILE A 132 -8.22 4.15 3.28
N GLU A 133 -8.06 3.99 4.60
CA GLU A 133 -7.31 2.87 5.17
C GLU A 133 -7.88 1.52 4.73
N ASN A 134 -9.20 1.36 4.78
CA ASN A 134 -9.86 0.12 4.35
C ASN A 134 -9.61 -0.18 2.87
N LYS A 135 -9.69 0.84 1.99
CA LYS A 135 -9.43 0.69 0.56
C LYS A 135 -7.96 0.38 0.28
N LEU A 136 -7.04 1.03 0.97
CA LEU A 136 -5.59 0.76 0.87
C LEU A 136 -5.26 -0.67 1.31
N ARG A 137 -5.81 -1.12 2.44
CA ARG A 137 -5.66 -2.52 2.90
C ARG A 137 -6.24 -3.51 1.92
N PHE A 138 -7.42 -3.22 1.37
CA PHE A 138 -8.03 -4.06 0.36
C PHE A 138 -7.17 -4.16 -0.90
N ALA A 139 -6.71 -3.03 -1.45
CA ALA A 139 -5.84 -3.00 -2.62
C ALA A 139 -4.49 -3.70 -2.37
N TYR A 140 -3.91 -3.52 -1.18
CA TYR A 140 -2.67 -4.22 -0.79
C TYR A 140 -2.87 -5.74 -0.70
N ASN A 141 -3.98 -6.21 -0.11
CA ASN A 141 -4.26 -7.65 -0.02
C ASN A 141 -4.44 -8.29 -1.41
N LEU A 142 -4.96 -7.52 -2.37
CA LEU A 142 -5.11 -7.97 -3.74
C LEU A 142 -3.77 -8.09 -4.47
N ASP A 143 -2.89 -7.10 -4.30
CA ASP A 143 -1.53 -7.11 -4.87
C ASP A 143 -0.52 -6.45 -3.91
N PRO A 144 0.17 -7.27 -3.08
CA PRO A 144 1.21 -6.77 -2.19
C PRO A 144 2.47 -6.28 -2.92
N ALA A 145 2.69 -6.70 -4.17
CA ALA A 145 3.84 -6.28 -4.97
C ALA A 145 3.62 -4.92 -5.65
N HIS A 146 2.39 -4.37 -5.62
CA HIS A 146 2.10 -3.07 -6.20
C HIS A 146 2.75 -1.93 -5.41
N TYR A 147 3.77 -1.30 -6.00
CA TYR A 147 4.57 -0.24 -5.38
C TYR A 147 3.75 0.88 -4.73
N ALA A 148 2.80 1.47 -5.47
CA ALA A 148 2.01 2.60 -4.97
C ALA A 148 1.10 2.20 -3.81
N ASN A 149 0.31 1.12 -3.98
CA ASN A 149 -0.60 0.63 -2.93
C ASN A 149 0.14 0.31 -1.63
N TYR A 150 1.28 -0.39 -1.71
CA TYR A 150 2.13 -0.65 -0.56
C TYR A 150 2.61 0.65 0.10
N ASN A 151 3.25 1.55 -0.67
CA ASN A 151 3.83 2.76 -0.09
C ASN A 151 2.76 3.71 0.48
N SER A 152 1.62 3.85 -0.18
CA SER A 152 0.49 4.64 0.33
C SER A 152 -0.08 4.04 1.62
N LEU A 153 -0.20 2.72 1.72
CA LEU A 153 -0.62 2.06 2.96
C LEU A 153 0.43 2.25 4.05
N HIS A 154 1.71 2.01 3.76
CA HIS A 154 2.80 2.20 4.71
C HIS A 154 2.82 3.64 5.25
N PHE A 155 2.76 4.63 4.36
CA PHE A 155 2.72 6.05 4.72
C PHE A 155 1.51 6.38 5.61
N PHE A 156 0.33 5.84 5.28
CA PHE A 156 -0.87 6.01 6.10
C PHE A 156 -0.71 5.38 7.50
N LEU A 157 0.08 4.32 7.61
CA LEU A 157 0.40 3.64 8.87
C LEU A 157 1.61 4.22 9.61
N THR A 158 2.34 5.19 9.06
CA THR A 158 3.44 5.85 9.78
C THR A 158 3.13 7.29 10.14
N GLU A 159 2.24 7.97 9.41
CA GLU A 159 1.92 9.36 9.64
C GLU A 159 0.73 9.56 10.58
N PRO A 160 0.93 10.09 11.82
CA PRO A 160 -0.15 10.29 12.78
C PRO A 160 -1.22 11.28 12.30
N GLN A 161 -0.82 12.18 11.40
CA GLN A 161 -1.72 13.18 10.82
C GLN A 161 -2.66 12.57 9.77
N LEU A 162 -2.28 11.43 9.19
CA LEU A 162 -3.03 10.74 8.14
C LEU A 162 -3.81 9.55 8.69
N GLY A 163 -3.15 8.77 9.53
CA GLY A 163 -3.66 7.52 10.08
C GLY A 163 -4.89 7.66 10.97
N THR A 164 -5.53 6.52 11.23
CA THR A 164 -6.63 6.41 12.20
C THR A 164 -6.16 6.08 13.63
N ARG A 165 -4.85 5.81 13.82
CA ARG A 165 -4.29 5.30 15.08
C ARG A 165 -3.10 6.14 15.56
N PRO A 166 -2.97 6.39 16.88
CA PRO A 166 -1.90 7.21 17.46
C PRO A 166 -0.56 6.47 17.70
N GLN A 167 -0.50 5.13 17.55
CA GLN A 167 0.72 4.33 17.79
C GLN A 167 1.02 3.50 16.54
N LEU A 168 2.10 3.87 15.83
CA LEU A 168 2.26 3.62 14.39
C LEU A 168 3.51 2.79 14.01
N THR A 169 4.22 2.18 14.95
CA THR A 169 5.49 1.50 14.62
C THR A 169 5.39 0.00 14.36
N PRO A 170 4.71 -0.85 15.17
CA PRO A 170 4.81 -2.31 14.98
C PRO A 170 4.07 -2.81 13.74
N SER A 171 2.92 -2.21 13.40
CA SER A 171 2.15 -2.62 12.23
C SER A 171 2.79 -2.22 10.90
N ALA A 172 3.51 -1.10 10.87
CA ALA A 172 4.19 -0.61 9.67
C ALA A 172 5.44 -1.45 9.36
N ALA A 173 6.24 -1.77 10.39
CA ALA A 173 7.38 -2.68 10.26
C ALA A 173 6.94 -4.08 9.80
N LYS A 174 5.89 -4.64 10.43
CA LYS A 174 5.32 -5.93 10.03
C LYS A 174 4.84 -5.92 8.57
N LEU A 175 4.12 -4.87 8.16
CA LEU A 175 3.68 -4.71 6.78
C LEU A 175 4.89 -4.72 5.81
N ALA A 176 5.94 -3.97 6.12
CA ALA A 176 7.13 -3.91 5.27
C ALA A 176 7.85 -5.27 5.16
N GLU A 177 8.01 -6.00 6.27
CA GLU A 177 8.60 -7.35 6.27
C GLU A 177 7.77 -8.34 5.46
N GLU A 178 6.44 -8.31 5.61
CA GLU A 178 5.53 -9.15 4.82
C GLU A 178 5.64 -8.83 3.32
N THR A 179 5.72 -7.54 2.95
CA THR A 179 5.93 -7.11 1.56
C THR A 179 7.25 -7.60 0.99
N ILE A 180 8.36 -7.47 1.74
CA ILE A 180 9.68 -7.97 1.33
C ILE A 180 9.58 -9.47 1.04
N ASN A 181 9.06 -10.24 2.00
CA ASN A 181 8.94 -11.69 1.89
C ASN A 181 8.02 -12.13 0.74
N TYR A 182 6.95 -11.39 0.47
CA TYR A 182 6.06 -11.66 -0.66
C TYR A 182 6.78 -11.40 -1.99
N CYS A 183 7.42 -10.24 -2.13
CA CYS A 183 8.07 -9.82 -3.36
C CYS A 183 9.29 -10.69 -3.70
N LEU A 184 10.11 -11.08 -2.71
CA LEU A 184 11.31 -11.91 -2.92
C LEU A 184 11.00 -13.29 -3.50
N LYS A 185 9.76 -13.78 -3.37
CA LYS A 185 9.33 -15.06 -3.97
C LYS A 185 9.06 -14.96 -5.47
N ARG A 186 8.97 -13.75 -6.02
CA ARG A 186 8.72 -13.51 -7.45
C ARG A 186 10.05 -13.38 -8.20
N ASN A 187 10.11 -13.99 -9.39
CA ASN A 187 11.32 -14.09 -10.22
C ASN A 187 11.09 -13.72 -11.68
N ASP A 188 9.82 -13.57 -12.07
CA ASP A 188 9.33 -13.39 -13.42
C ASP A 188 9.18 -11.92 -13.81
N ASP A 189 9.15 -11.02 -12.82
CA ASP A 189 8.89 -9.59 -12.97
C ASP A 189 9.90 -8.78 -12.13
N PRO A 190 10.54 -7.73 -12.68
CA PRO A 190 11.45 -6.88 -11.94
C PRO A 190 10.72 -5.95 -10.96
N ARG A 191 9.46 -5.56 -11.22
CA ARG A 191 8.72 -4.54 -10.44
C ARG A 191 8.56 -4.91 -8.95
N PRO A 192 8.23 -6.16 -8.57
CA PRO A 192 8.22 -6.58 -7.16
C PRO A 192 9.52 -6.29 -6.41
N MET A 193 10.68 -6.37 -7.07
CA MET A 193 11.97 -6.07 -6.41
C MET A 193 12.06 -4.59 -6.01
N LEU A 194 11.51 -3.67 -6.80
CA LEU A 194 11.45 -2.25 -6.43
C LEU A 194 10.54 -2.02 -5.22
N THR A 195 9.42 -2.73 -5.14
CA THR A 195 8.52 -2.68 -3.98
C THR A 195 9.19 -3.23 -2.73
N ALA A 196 9.91 -4.35 -2.84
CA ALA A 196 10.71 -4.92 -1.75
C ALA A 196 11.82 -3.97 -1.28
N ALA A 197 12.55 -3.36 -2.22
CA ALA A 197 13.60 -2.40 -1.91
C ALA A 197 13.04 -1.17 -1.18
N ALA A 198 11.91 -0.62 -1.64
CA ALA A 198 11.22 0.47 -0.93
C ALA A 198 10.78 0.05 0.47
N ALA A 199 10.24 -1.16 0.64
CA ALA A 199 9.88 -1.69 1.94
C ALA A 199 11.09 -1.83 2.89
N GLY A 200 12.24 -2.26 2.37
CA GLY A 200 13.50 -2.27 3.12
C GLY A 200 13.92 -0.87 3.56
N THR A 201 13.85 0.12 2.66
CA THR A 201 14.17 1.51 3.02
C THR A 201 13.22 2.09 4.07
N ASN A 202 11.94 1.72 4.03
CA ASN A 202 10.96 2.12 5.02
C ASN A 202 11.29 1.58 6.43
N ILE A 203 11.73 0.32 6.54
CA ILE A 203 12.19 -0.25 7.80
C ILE A 203 13.43 0.50 8.32
N ILE A 204 14.41 0.76 7.45
CA ILE A 204 15.61 1.52 7.84
C ILE A 204 15.22 2.91 8.34
N HIS A 205 14.26 3.58 7.70
CA HIS A 205 13.78 4.88 8.16
C HIS A 205 13.13 4.82 9.55
N LEU A 206 12.35 3.77 9.85
CA LEU A 206 11.84 3.53 11.20
C LEU A 206 12.98 3.36 12.22
N MET A 207 14.04 2.63 11.86
CA MET A 207 15.22 2.45 12.70
C MET A 207 15.99 3.76 12.93
N PHE A 208 16.06 4.64 11.93
CA PHE A 208 16.66 5.97 12.07
C PHE A 208 15.85 6.87 13.01
N ASN A 209 14.52 6.83 12.91
CA ASN A 209 13.65 7.58 13.81
C ASN A 209 13.78 7.10 15.27
N ASP A 210 14.04 5.81 15.48
CA ASP A 210 14.32 5.25 16.80
C ASP A 210 15.66 5.74 17.41
N GLN A 211 16.63 6.14 16.59
CA GLN A 211 17.89 6.72 17.09
C GLN A 211 17.70 8.07 17.80
N LEU A 212 16.53 8.70 17.65
CA LEU A 212 16.18 9.92 18.38
C LEU A 212 15.73 9.63 19.83
N ASN A 213 15.45 8.37 20.16
CA ASN A 213 15.03 7.96 21.50
C ASN A 213 16.23 7.95 22.46
N LYS A 214 15.97 8.22 23.76
CA LYS A 214 17.02 8.18 24.81
C LYS A 214 17.70 6.82 24.93
N LYS A 215 17.00 5.74 24.57
CA LYS A 215 17.50 4.37 24.53
C LYS A 215 17.00 3.74 23.22
N PRO A 216 17.77 3.82 22.14
CA PRO A 216 17.43 3.18 20.88
C PRO A 216 17.31 1.67 21.07
N VAL A 217 16.30 1.08 20.45
CA VAL A 217 16.07 -0.37 20.40
C VAL A 217 16.91 -0.99 19.28
N TYR A 218 17.06 -0.29 18.16
CA TYR A 218 17.75 -0.83 16.99
C TYR A 218 19.24 -0.50 16.96
N THR A 219 20.04 -1.49 16.55
CA THR A 219 21.49 -1.35 16.40
C THR A 219 21.87 -0.97 14.97
N THR A 220 23.08 -0.41 14.80
CA THR A 220 23.64 -0.14 13.47
C THR A 220 23.85 -1.42 12.66
N GLN A 221 24.11 -2.55 13.33
CA GLN A 221 24.18 -3.86 12.67
C GLN A 221 22.85 -4.25 12.01
N GLN A 222 21.73 -4.09 12.71
CA GLN A 222 20.39 -4.36 12.14
C GLN A 222 20.10 -3.43 10.95
N MET A 223 20.52 -2.16 11.02
CA MET A 223 20.38 -1.25 9.87
C MET A 223 21.19 -1.73 8.66
N ARG A 224 22.41 -2.26 8.86
CA ARG A 224 23.22 -2.84 7.78
C ARG A 224 22.62 -4.12 7.21
N GLU A 225 21.99 -4.94 8.03
CA GLU A 225 21.28 -6.14 7.56
C GLU A 225 20.13 -5.75 6.61
N TYR A 226 19.32 -4.75 6.97
CA TYR A 226 18.28 -4.26 6.08
C TYR A 226 18.83 -3.52 4.85
N LEU A 227 19.96 -2.82 4.97
CA LEU A 227 20.61 -2.21 3.80
C LEU A 227 21.05 -3.28 2.79
N LYS A 228 21.57 -4.42 3.26
CA LYS A 228 21.89 -5.56 2.38
C LYS A 228 20.64 -6.16 1.71
N VAL A 229 19.49 -6.13 2.37
CA VAL A 229 18.22 -6.52 1.73
C VAL A 229 17.87 -5.57 0.60
N VAL A 230 18.04 -4.26 0.80
CA VAL A 230 17.82 -3.25 -0.25
C VAL A 230 18.78 -3.49 -1.42
N ASP A 231 20.07 -3.70 -1.15
CA ASP A 231 21.08 -4.01 -2.17
C ASP A 231 20.70 -5.24 -2.98
N HIS A 232 20.34 -6.33 -2.29
CA HIS A 232 19.92 -7.56 -2.95
C HIS A 232 18.71 -7.34 -3.87
N CYS A 233 17.74 -6.55 -3.45
CA CYS A 233 16.56 -6.24 -4.27
C CYS A 233 16.92 -5.41 -5.49
N LEU A 234 17.78 -4.40 -5.35
CA LEU A 234 18.22 -3.57 -6.48
C LEU A 234 19.05 -4.38 -7.49
N ASP A 235 19.96 -5.23 -7.02
CA ASP A 235 20.74 -6.13 -7.89
C ASP A 235 19.84 -7.12 -8.64
N ARG A 236 18.83 -7.67 -7.95
CA ARG A 236 17.83 -8.56 -8.54
C ARG A 236 16.96 -7.84 -9.57
N TYR A 237 16.56 -6.59 -9.32
CA TYR A 237 15.87 -5.77 -10.30
C TYR A 237 16.69 -5.65 -11.58
N VAL A 238 17.98 -5.29 -11.48
CA VAL A 238 18.87 -5.15 -12.64
C VAL A 238 19.01 -6.48 -13.40
N ALA A 239 19.19 -7.58 -12.67
CA ALA A 239 19.33 -8.91 -13.27
C ALA A 239 18.07 -9.33 -14.05
N ILE A 240 16.89 -9.17 -13.48
CA ILE A 240 15.61 -9.52 -14.14
C ILE A 240 15.32 -8.53 -15.28
N SER A 241 15.64 -7.25 -15.11
CA SER A 241 15.45 -6.24 -16.17
C SER A 241 16.27 -6.57 -17.42
N ARG A 242 17.51 -7.03 -17.25
CA ARG A 242 18.35 -7.50 -18.37
C ARG A 242 17.70 -8.69 -19.09
N GLN A 243 17.12 -9.64 -18.36
CA GLN A 243 16.39 -10.75 -18.97
C GLN A 243 15.18 -10.24 -19.76
N TRP A 244 14.46 -9.25 -19.22
CA TRP A 244 13.34 -8.62 -19.91
C TRP A 244 13.74 -7.86 -21.17
N ASP A 245 14.94 -7.27 -21.21
CA ASP A 245 15.50 -6.69 -22.43
C ASP A 245 15.72 -7.77 -23.50
N GLU A 246 16.30 -8.91 -23.13
CA GLU A 246 16.55 -10.03 -24.03
C GLU A 246 15.26 -10.67 -24.56
N THR A 247 14.25 -10.82 -23.68
CA THR A 247 12.95 -11.43 -24.05
C THR A 247 11.93 -10.43 -24.56
N LYS A 248 12.28 -9.14 -24.67
CA LYS A 248 11.39 -8.04 -25.08
C LYS A 248 10.11 -7.92 -24.24
N ASN A 249 10.18 -8.29 -22.95
CA ASN A 249 9.01 -8.21 -22.08
C ASN A 249 8.62 -6.75 -21.77
N TRP A 250 9.57 -5.81 -21.82
CA TRP A 250 9.29 -4.39 -21.67
C TRP A 250 8.32 -3.84 -22.73
N GLU A 251 8.32 -4.41 -23.95
CA GLU A 251 7.40 -3.99 -25.04
C GLU A 251 5.92 -4.26 -24.71
N ARG A 252 5.65 -5.07 -23.67
CA ARG A 252 4.29 -5.36 -23.18
C ARG A 252 3.77 -4.32 -22.20
N LEU A 253 4.61 -3.39 -21.75
CA LEU A 253 4.25 -2.32 -20.83
C LEU A 253 4.12 -1.00 -21.58
N SER A 254 3.28 -0.11 -21.05
CA SER A 254 3.21 1.26 -21.57
C SER A 254 4.50 2.04 -21.26
N PRO A 255 4.88 3.02 -22.09
CA PRO A 255 6.04 3.87 -21.81
C PRO A 255 6.00 4.54 -20.45
N GLN A 256 4.81 4.93 -19.98
CA GLN A 256 4.61 5.52 -18.65
C GLN A 256 5.02 4.54 -17.54
N ARG A 257 4.65 3.26 -17.65
CA ARG A 257 4.99 2.25 -16.64
C ARG A 257 6.48 1.92 -16.63
N ILE A 258 7.14 1.95 -17.79
CA ILE A 258 8.58 1.80 -17.88
C ILE A 258 9.27 2.98 -17.19
N ASN A 259 8.86 4.21 -17.51
CA ASN A 259 9.41 5.42 -16.88
C ASN A 259 9.20 5.43 -15.35
N GLU A 260 8.03 5.00 -14.86
CA GLU A 260 7.81 4.85 -13.43
C GLU A 260 8.80 3.88 -12.77
N CYS A 261 9.16 2.78 -13.44
CA CYS A 261 10.14 1.83 -12.91
C CYS A 261 11.54 2.45 -12.82
N ASP A 262 11.95 3.18 -13.86
CA ASP A 262 13.23 3.87 -13.89
C ASP A 262 13.32 4.96 -12.81
N GLU A 263 12.28 5.75 -12.65
CA GLU A 263 12.18 6.78 -11.60
C GLU A 263 12.26 6.16 -10.20
N ARG A 264 11.53 5.06 -9.96
CA ARG A 264 11.56 4.33 -8.68
C ARG A 264 12.94 3.75 -8.41
N PHE A 265 13.56 3.12 -9.39
CA PHE A 265 14.90 2.54 -9.25
C PHE A 265 15.92 3.63 -8.88
N ARG A 266 15.92 4.77 -9.59
CA ARG A 266 16.80 5.90 -9.29
C ARG A 266 16.54 6.48 -7.91
N PHE A 267 15.27 6.66 -7.55
CA PHE A 267 14.87 7.22 -6.26
C PHE A 267 15.32 6.33 -5.10
N ILE A 268 15.06 5.02 -5.17
CA ILE A 268 15.43 4.06 -4.12
C ILE A 268 16.95 3.95 -4.02
N SER A 269 17.67 3.93 -5.15
CA SER A 269 19.15 3.91 -5.15
C SER A 269 19.73 5.12 -4.40
N LYS A 270 19.17 6.31 -4.62
CA LYS A 270 19.56 7.51 -3.88
C LYS A 270 19.25 7.43 -2.39
N ILE A 271 18.10 6.84 -2.02
CA ILE A 271 17.75 6.60 -0.61
C ILE A 271 18.76 5.62 0.02
N ARG A 272 19.10 4.54 -0.67
CA ARG A 272 20.10 3.55 -0.23
C ARG A 272 21.45 4.22 0.06
N GLU A 273 21.95 5.06 -0.85
CA GLU A 273 23.20 5.82 -0.65
C GLU A 273 23.11 6.75 0.58
N THR A 274 21.98 7.43 0.73
CA THR A 274 21.75 8.32 1.87
C THR A 274 21.69 7.54 3.19
N ALA A 275 21.08 6.36 3.19
CA ALA A 275 20.98 5.46 4.33
C ALA A 275 22.35 4.94 4.77
N GLU A 276 23.20 4.53 3.83
CA GLU A 276 24.60 4.16 4.09
C GLU A 276 25.34 5.28 4.82
N GLY A 277 25.26 6.50 4.29
CA GLY A 277 25.89 7.68 4.91
C GLY A 277 25.33 7.99 6.31
N ALA A 278 24.04 7.74 6.55
CA ALA A 278 23.45 7.88 7.89
C ALA A 278 23.96 6.82 8.86
N ILE A 279 24.06 5.56 8.45
CA ILE A 279 24.57 4.45 9.29
C ILE A 279 26.03 4.72 9.69
N ILE A 280 26.89 5.11 8.75
CA ILE A 280 28.29 5.46 9.04
C ILE A 280 28.38 6.57 10.09
N ARG A 281 27.50 7.58 10.03
CA ARG A 281 27.44 8.65 11.04
C ARG A 281 27.06 8.13 12.43
N PHE A 282 26.15 7.17 12.52
CA PHE A 282 25.78 6.56 13.81
C PHE A 282 26.91 5.70 14.38
N GLU A 283 27.60 4.93 13.54
CA GLU A 283 28.77 4.13 13.94
C GLU A 283 29.93 5.00 14.45
N ASN A 284 30.19 6.14 13.81
CA ASN A 284 31.24 7.05 14.26
C ASN A 284 30.91 7.70 15.62
N LYS A 285 29.64 8.00 15.90
CA LYS A 285 29.19 8.56 17.18
C LYS A 285 29.32 7.56 18.33
N SER A 286 28.96 6.29 18.10
CA SER A 286 29.11 5.25 19.12
C SER A 286 30.57 5.00 19.48
N HIS A 287 31.48 5.02 18.48
CA HIS A 287 32.91 4.91 18.72
C HIS A 287 33.49 6.07 19.54
N GLN A 288 33.10 7.32 19.27
CA GLN A 288 33.55 8.48 20.07
C GLN A 288 33.08 8.41 21.54
N THR A 289 31.89 7.85 21.78
CA THR A 289 31.31 7.74 23.13
C THR A 289 31.99 6.62 23.95
N GLN A 290 32.58 5.63 23.30
CA GLN A 290 33.36 4.56 23.96
C GLN A 290 34.80 4.96 24.29
N VAL A 291 35.38 5.96 23.62
CA VAL A 291 36.75 6.44 23.87
C VAL A 291 36.81 7.46 25.03
N LEU A 292 35.67 8.05 25.39
CA LEU A 292 35.56 9.08 26.45
C LEU A 292 35.09 8.54 27.82
N ASN A 293 34.84 7.23 27.92
CA ASN A 293 34.56 6.51 29.18
C ASN A 293 35.69 5.54 29.52
#